data_AF-A0A7V3BL95-F1
#
_entry.id   AF-A0A7V3BL95-F1
#
_cell.length_a   1.000
_cell.length_b   1.000
_cell.length_c   1.000
_cell.angle_alpha   90.00
_cell.angle_beta   90.00
_cell.angle_gamma   90.00
#
_symmetry.space_group_name_H-M   'P 1'
#
loop_
_entity.id
_entity.type
_entity.pdbx_description
1 polymer ?
#
loop_
_entity_poly.entity_id
_entity_poly.type
_entity_poly.pdbx_seq_one_letter_code
_entity_poly.pdbx_strand_id
1 'polypeptide(L)'
;MREIVTLELPEHVIRSARAVAATTHRRVEDVLVDWIDRAAAEVPVEVLSDEEILALCDMQMAHEDQEELSRLLAHNREGQRTDADRTRLDALMQMYRRGLVRKAEAWKVAVSRGLRPSLT
;
A
#
# COMPACT_ATOMS: atom_id res chain seq x y z
N MET A 1 -10.57 7.71 1.94
CA MET A 1 -11.29 8.69 1.10
C MET A 1 -11.07 8.30 -0.36
N ARG A 2 -12.07 8.43 -1.24
CA ARG A 2 -11.90 8.16 -2.69
C ARG A 2 -12.14 9.45 -3.44
N GLU A 3 -11.19 9.84 -4.28
CA GLU A 3 -11.24 11.05 -5.09
C GLU A 3 -11.01 10.69 -6.56
N ILE A 4 -11.69 11.39 -7.48
CA ILE A 4 -11.54 11.17 -8.92
C ILE A 4 -10.74 12.31 -9.50
N VAL A 5 -9.56 11.99 -10.03
CA VAL A 5 -8.65 12.95 -10.67
C VAL A 5 -8.57 12.64 -12.16
N THR A 6 -8.73 13.66 -13.01
CA THR A 6 -8.50 13.54 -14.46
C THR A 6 -7.07 13.94 -14.77
N LEU A 7 -6.32 13.09 -15.47
CA LEU A 7 -4.90 13.26 -15.73
C LEU A 7 -4.65 13.21 -17.24
N GLU A 8 -3.88 14.17 -17.76
CA GLU A 8 -3.27 14.06 -19.09
C GLU A 8 -1.96 13.28 -18.97
N LEU A 9 -1.94 12.07 -19.52
CA LEU A 9 -0.79 11.18 -19.43
C LEU A 9 0.07 11.26 -20.70
N PRO A 10 1.41 11.30 -20.57
CA PRO A 10 2.28 11.16 -21.72
C PRO A 10 2.01 9.86 -22.50
N GLU A 11 2.10 9.92 -23.83
CA GLU A 11 1.84 8.80 -24.75
C GLU A 11 2.56 7.50 -24.33
N HIS A 12 3.81 7.62 -23.89
CA HIS A 12 4.63 6.47 -23.50
C HIS A 12 4.11 5.77 -22.23
N VAL A 13 3.53 6.53 -21.28
CA VAL A 13 2.97 5.99 -20.04
C VAL A 13 1.70 5.19 -20.35
N ILE A 14 0.77 5.77 -21.12
CA ILE A 14 -0.49 5.11 -21.43
C ILE A 14 -0.29 3.87 -22.32
N ARG A 15 0.67 3.89 -23.25
CA ARG A 15 1.02 2.69 -24.05
C ARG A 15 1.54 1.57 -23.15
N SER A 16 2.42 1.90 -22.21
CA SER A 16 2.99 0.92 -21.27
C SER A 16 1.91 0.33 -20.37
N ALA A 17 1.04 1.17 -19.81
CA ALA A 17 -0.07 0.73 -18.96
C ALA A 17 -1.04 -0.18 -19.73
N ARG A 18 -1.37 0.15 -20.99
CA ARG A 18 -2.20 -0.72 -21.86
C ARG A 18 -1.56 -2.07 -22.14
N ALA A 19 -0.26 -2.12 -22.41
CA ALA A 19 0.45 -3.38 -22.66
C ALA A 19 0.42 -4.31 -21.42
N VAL A 20 0.62 -3.74 -20.23
CA VAL A 20 0.54 -4.49 -18.97
C VAL A 20 -0.89 -4.91 -18.66
N ALA A 21 -1.87 -4.03 -18.84
CA ALA A 21 -3.29 -4.33 -18.68
C ALA A 21 -3.73 -5.50 -19.57
N ALA A 22 -3.34 -5.48 -20.85
CA ALA A 22 -3.63 -6.56 -21.78
C ALA A 22 -2.98 -7.90 -21.37
N THR A 23 -1.73 -7.87 -20.93
CA THR A 23 -1.01 -9.08 -20.49
C THR A 23 -1.61 -9.65 -19.20
N THR A 24 -2.01 -8.79 -18.28
CA THR A 24 -2.53 -9.17 -16.95
C THR A 24 -4.05 -9.33 -16.91
N HIS A 25 -4.76 -9.10 -18.02
CA HIS A 25 -6.22 -9.09 -18.11
C HIS A 25 -6.88 -8.16 -17.08
N ARG A 26 -6.23 -7.04 -16.77
CA ARG A 26 -6.71 -6.00 -15.84
C ARG A 26 -7.18 -4.78 -16.63
N ARG A 27 -7.95 -3.90 -15.98
CA ARG A 27 -8.24 -2.59 -16.54
C ARG A 27 -7.00 -1.70 -16.47
N VAL A 28 -6.90 -0.74 -17.39
CA VAL A 28 -5.74 0.17 -17.46
C VAL A 28 -5.69 1.05 -16.21
N GLU A 29 -6.85 1.46 -15.72
CA GLU A 29 -7.04 2.26 -14.53
C GLU A 29 -6.48 1.54 -13.29
N ASP A 30 -6.75 0.24 -13.15
CA ASP A 30 -6.24 -0.54 -12.02
C ASP A 30 -4.72 -0.64 -12.05
N VAL A 31 -4.12 -0.77 -13.24
CA VAL A 31 -2.66 -0.78 -13.42
C VAL A 31 -2.03 0.58 -13.08
N LEU A 32 -2.69 1.67 -13.49
CA LEU A 32 -2.22 3.03 -13.20
C LEU A 32 -2.31 3.34 -11.70
N VAL A 33 -3.40 2.97 -11.03
CA VAL A 33 -3.53 3.11 -9.57
C VAL A 33 -2.43 2.32 -8.86
N ASP A 34 -2.20 1.07 -9.27
CA ASP A 34 -1.13 0.23 -8.75
C ASP A 34 0.28 0.85 -8.88
N TRP A 35 0.54 1.57 -9.98
CA TRP A 35 1.83 2.24 -10.21
C TRP A 35 1.94 3.51 -9.39
N ILE A 36 0.86 4.30 -9.33
CA ILE A 36 0.78 5.51 -8.51
C ILE A 36 0.93 5.13 -7.03
N ASP A 37 0.28 4.08 -6.54
CA ASP A 37 0.44 3.61 -5.15
C ASP A 37 1.86 3.15 -4.85
N ARG A 38 2.55 2.54 -5.83
CA ARG A 38 3.97 2.20 -5.69
C ARG A 38 4.82 3.46 -5.57
N ALA A 39 4.69 4.40 -6.50
CA ALA A 39 5.44 5.65 -6.52
C ALA A 39 5.13 6.57 -5.32
N ALA A 40 3.84 6.71 -4.98
CA ALA A 40 3.37 7.46 -3.82
C ALA A 40 3.96 6.90 -2.53
N ALA A 41 4.18 5.59 -2.47
CA ALA A 41 4.87 4.97 -1.35
C ALA A 41 6.41 4.91 -1.48
N GLU A 42 6.99 5.67 -2.40
CA GLU A 42 8.41 6.05 -2.43
C GLU A 42 8.63 7.54 -2.11
N VAL A 43 7.57 8.37 -2.11
CA VAL A 43 7.66 9.78 -1.70
C VAL A 43 8.15 9.87 -0.24
N PRO A 44 9.16 10.72 0.06
CA PRO A 44 9.60 10.93 1.43
C PRO A 44 8.45 11.43 2.32
N VAL A 45 8.32 10.87 3.51
CA VAL A 45 7.22 11.24 4.42
C VAL A 45 7.34 12.69 4.90
N GLU A 46 8.56 13.23 4.89
CA GLU A 46 8.89 14.59 5.28
C GLU A 46 8.31 15.68 4.36
N VAL A 47 7.91 15.36 3.12
CA VAL A 47 7.32 16.34 2.20
C VAL A 47 5.80 16.36 2.22
N LEU A 48 5.18 15.44 2.98
CA LEU A 48 3.73 15.38 3.11
C LEU A 48 3.20 16.53 3.99
N SER A 49 1.95 16.92 3.74
CA SER A 49 1.22 17.86 4.59
C SER A 49 0.93 17.26 5.97
N ASP A 50 0.60 18.12 6.94
CA ASP A 50 0.31 17.66 8.30
C ASP A 50 -0.91 16.73 8.36
N GLU A 51 -1.93 16.98 7.52
CA GLU A 51 -3.11 16.13 7.39
C GLU A 51 -2.75 14.73 6.85
N GLU A 52 -1.93 14.67 5.81
CA GLU A 52 -1.46 13.41 5.23
C GLU A 52 -0.58 12.62 6.21
N ILE A 53 0.26 13.29 6.99
CA ILE A 53 1.07 12.65 8.03
C ILE A 53 0.19 12.06 9.12
N LEU A 54 -0.82 12.81 9.59
CA LEU A 54 -1.77 12.31 10.59
C LEU A 54 -2.56 11.11 10.05
N ALA A 55 -3.01 11.16 8.79
CA ALA A 55 -3.66 10.05 8.13
C ALA A 55 -2.75 8.81 8.04
N LEU A 56 -1.46 8.99 7.74
CA LEU A 56 -0.47 7.90 7.73
C LEU A 56 -0.22 7.33 9.13
N CYS A 57 -0.19 8.17 10.17
CA CYS A 57 -0.08 7.69 11.56
C CYS A 57 -1.26 6.80 11.96
N ASP A 58 -2.45 7.05 11.41
CA ASP A 58 -3.66 6.27 11.68
C ASP A 58 -3.91 5.15 10.68
N MET A 59 -3.06 5.02 9.65
CA MET A 59 -3.16 3.98 8.64
C MET A 59 -3.24 2.58 9.29
N GLN A 60 -4.21 1.80 8.82
CA GLN A 60 -4.41 0.40 9.14
C GLN A 60 -4.48 -0.40 7.84
N MET A 61 -4.11 -1.69 7.91
CA MET A 61 -4.39 -2.62 6.81
C MET A 61 -5.91 -2.71 6.61
N ALA A 62 -6.35 -2.90 5.36
CA ALA A 62 -7.77 -3.12 5.10
C ALA A 62 -8.27 -4.34 5.90
N HIS A 63 -9.48 -4.25 6.45
CA HIS A 63 -10.01 -5.28 7.33
C HIS A 63 -10.04 -6.66 6.64
N GLU A 64 -10.48 -6.70 5.38
CA GLU A 64 -10.51 -7.92 4.56
C GLU A 64 -9.12 -8.54 4.39
N ASP A 65 -8.09 -7.73 4.08
CA ASP A 65 -6.71 -8.19 3.95
C ASP A 65 -6.14 -8.67 5.29
N GLN A 66 -6.54 -8.04 6.40
CA GLN A 66 -6.09 -8.41 7.75
C GLN A 66 -6.73 -9.73 8.22
N GLU A 67 -8.01 -9.96 7.92
CA GLU A 67 -8.68 -11.23 8.16
C GLU A 67 -8.07 -12.34 7.29
N GLU A 68 -7.81 -12.06 6.01
CA GLU A 68 -7.16 -13.00 5.10
C GLU A 68 -5.75 -13.37 5.58
N LEU A 69 -4.96 -12.39 5.99
CA LEU A 69 -3.64 -12.58 6.56
C LEU A 69 -3.69 -13.47 7.80
N SER A 70 -4.64 -13.19 8.71
CA SER A 70 -4.82 -13.97 9.94
C SER A 70 -5.17 -15.42 9.64
N ARG A 71 -6.09 -15.67 8.70
CA ARG A 71 -6.48 -17.00 8.26
C ARG A 71 -5.31 -17.76 7.64
N LEU A 72 -4.54 -17.14 6.74
CA LEU A 72 -3.39 -17.77 6.08
C LEU A 72 -2.25 -18.06 7.06
N LEU A 73 -2.04 -17.21 8.07
CA LEU A 73 -1.08 -17.47 9.14
C LEU A 73 -1.49 -18.66 10.03
N ALA A 74 -2.79 -18.81 10.31
CA ALA A 74 -3.33 -19.98 11.00
C ALA A 74 -3.09 -21.28 10.20
N HIS A 75 -3.46 -21.30 8.92
CA HIS A 75 -3.26 -22.47 8.04
C HIS A 75 -1.79 -22.83 7.87
N ASN A 76 -0.88 -21.85 7.93
CA ASN A 76 0.56 -22.08 7.90
C ASN A 76 1.07 -22.85 9.13
N ARG A 77 0.50 -22.61 10.31
CA ARG A 77 0.86 -23.35 11.53
C ARG A 77 0.38 -24.79 11.50
N GLU A 78 -0.68 -25.08 10.75
CA GLU A 78 -1.32 -26.40 10.66
C GLU A 78 -0.77 -27.28 9.52
N GLY A 79 0.17 -26.76 8.72
CA GLY A 79 0.83 -27.52 7.65
C GLY A 79 -0.03 -27.76 6.39
N GLN A 80 -1.20 -27.13 6.30
CA GLN A 80 -2.18 -27.33 5.22
C GLN A 80 -2.09 -26.25 4.13
N ARG A 81 -0.93 -26.08 3.48
CA ARG A 81 -0.75 -25.00 2.48
C ARG A 81 -0.62 -25.50 1.06
N THR A 82 -1.36 -24.86 0.17
CA THR A 82 -1.08 -24.87 -1.27
C THR A 82 0.00 -23.84 -1.61
N ASP A 83 0.66 -23.97 -2.77
CA ASP A 83 1.62 -22.96 -3.22
C ASP A 83 0.96 -21.60 -3.50
N ALA A 84 -0.33 -21.58 -3.88
CA ALA A 84 -1.11 -20.35 -4.01
C ALA A 84 -1.26 -19.61 -2.67
N ASP A 85 -1.47 -20.34 -1.57
CA ASP A 85 -1.56 -19.76 -0.22
C ASP A 85 -0.23 -19.15 0.23
N ARG A 86 0.90 -19.71 -0.23
CA ARG A 86 2.25 -19.16 0.03
C ARG A 86 2.42 -17.83 -0.67
N THR A 87 2.19 -17.79 -1.98
CA THR A 87 2.30 -16.56 -2.77
C THR A 87 1.38 -15.46 -2.24
N ARG A 88 0.14 -15.79 -1.88
CA ARG A 88 -0.81 -14.81 -1.34
C ARG A 88 -0.38 -14.28 0.02
N LEU A 89 0.08 -15.14 0.92
CA LEU A 89 0.60 -14.69 2.22
C LEU A 89 1.83 -13.78 2.06
N ASP A 90 2.75 -14.12 1.16
CA ASP A 90 3.95 -13.32 0.94
C ASP A 90 3.61 -11.92 0.45
N ALA A 91 2.62 -11.80 -0.45
CA ALA A 91 2.10 -10.51 -0.91
C ALA A 91 1.48 -9.70 0.24
N LEU A 92 0.62 -10.32 1.06
CA LEU A 92 0.00 -9.66 2.22
C LEU A 92 1.04 -9.23 3.26
N MET A 93 2.05 -10.07 3.51
CA MET A 93 3.15 -9.77 4.43
C MET A 93 4.03 -8.62 3.91
N GLN A 94 4.24 -8.53 2.60
CA GLN A 94 4.97 -7.41 1.99
C GLN A 94 4.20 -6.10 2.16
N MET A 95 2.90 -6.09 1.89
CA MET A 95 2.02 -4.93 2.10
C MET A 95 2.02 -4.49 3.57
N TYR A 96 1.85 -5.45 4.49
CA TYR A 96 1.84 -5.20 5.92
C TYR A 96 3.15 -4.55 6.40
N ARG A 97 4.31 -5.13 6.05
CA ARG A 97 5.62 -4.61 6.44
C ARG A 97 5.87 -3.20 5.89
N ARG A 98 5.51 -2.96 4.61
CA ARG A 98 5.64 -1.65 3.99
C ARG A 98 4.79 -0.60 4.71
N GLY A 99 3.55 -0.95 5.05
CA GLY A 99 2.65 -0.08 5.82
C GLY A 99 3.21 0.27 7.20
N LEU A 100 3.79 -0.71 7.91
CA LEU A 100 4.42 -0.48 9.22
C LEU A 100 5.60 0.49 9.16
N VAL A 101 6.51 0.32 8.19
CA VAL A 101 7.68 1.20 8.04
C VAL A 101 7.22 2.63 7.80
N ARG A 102 6.29 2.81 6.86
CA ARG A 102 5.78 4.14 6.47
C ARG A 102 5.03 4.82 7.61
N LYS A 103 4.28 4.05 8.40
CA LYS A 103 3.62 4.52 9.62
C LYS A 103 4.65 4.97 10.67
N ALA A 104 5.72 4.22 10.87
CA ALA A 104 6.79 4.60 11.81
C ALA A 104 7.49 5.89 11.38
N GLU A 105 7.78 6.05 10.08
CA GLU A 105 8.31 7.29 9.50
C GLU A 105 7.35 8.46 9.72
N ALA A 106 6.05 8.27 9.46
CA ALA A 106 5.03 9.29 9.72
C ALA A 106 4.95 9.68 11.20
N TRP A 107 5.02 8.71 12.11
CA TRP A 107 5.09 9.00 13.55
C TRP A 107 6.32 9.82 13.93
N LYS A 108 7.48 9.51 13.38
CA LYS A 108 8.71 10.28 13.62
C LYS A 108 8.54 11.73 13.16
N VAL A 109 7.97 11.97 11.98
CA VAL A 109 7.73 13.34 11.47
C VAL A 109 6.60 14.03 12.25
N ALA A 110 5.54 13.32 12.62
CA ALA A 110 4.45 13.86 13.43
C ALA A 110 4.97 14.36 14.79
N VAL A 111 5.87 13.61 15.43
CA VAL A 111 6.52 14.04 16.69
C VAL A 111 7.45 15.22 16.43
N SER A 112 8.27 15.22 15.38
CA SER A 112 9.20 16.32 15.10
C SER A 112 8.47 17.64 14.75
N ARG A 113 7.29 17.55 14.14
CA ARG A 113 6.41 18.69 13.85
C ARG A 113 5.48 19.08 15.00
N GLY A 114 5.47 18.33 16.11
CA GLY A 114 4.59 18.59 17.27
C GLY A 114 3.12 18.23 17.06
N LEU A 115 2.80 17.42 16.04
CA LEU A 115 1.44 16.96 15.73
C LEU A 115 0.97 15.82 16.64
N ARG A 116 1.92 15.03 17.18
CA ARG A 116 1.66 13.93 18.14
C ARG A 116 2.71 13.87 19.24
N PRO A 117 2.34 13.41 20.46
CA PRO A 117 3.33 13.13 21.50
C PRO A 117 4.20 11.92 21.11
N SER A 118 5.42 11.88 21.64
CA SER A 118 6.29 10.71 21.50
C SER A 118 5.64 9.48 22.14
N LEU A 119 5.73 8.35 21.47
CA LEU A 119 5.36 7.06 22.06
C LEU A 119 6.39 6.71 23.15
N THR A 120 5.95 6.72 24.41
CA THR A 120 6.72 6.24 25.59
C THR A 120 6.64 4.73 25.75
#